data_AF-A0A8D9ECB4-F1
#
_entry.id   AF-A0A8D9ECB4-F1
#
_cell.length_a   1.000
_cell.length_b   1.000
_cell.length_c   1.000
_cell.angle_alpha   90.00
_cell.angle_beta   90.00
_cell.angle_gamma   90.00
#
_symmetry.space_group_name_H-M   'P 1'
#
loop_
_entity.id
_entity.type
_entity.pdbx_description
1 polymer ?
#
loop_
_entity_poly.entity_id
_entity_poly.type
_entity_poly.pdbx_seq_one_letter_code
_entity_poly.pdbx_strand_id
1 'polypeptide(L)'
;MLREGISRELTPIDRVSCVLNYSNKLEFQVVREQFPVTCAEAITIHKSQGQTYDQVAIDFNTCKGLTRPMLYVALSRVTKLSGLFIIGKFLGVKAPKENDPVILEMERLRKEKQLDL
;
A
#
# COMPACT_ATOMS: atom_id res chain seq x y z
N MET A 1 -32.72 -2.62 9.67
CA MET A 1 -33.98 -2.22 9.02
C MET A 1 -33.62 -1.28 7.87
N LEU A 2 -33.87 -1.67 6.62
CA LEU A 2 -33.71 -0.76 5.48
C LEU A 2 -34.83 0.27 5.55
N ARG A 3 -34.50 1.57 5.45
CA ARG A 3 -35.51 2.64 5.40
C ARG A 3 -36.28 2.52 4.07
N GLU A 4 -37.61 2.66 4.12
CA GLU A 4 -38.45 2.59 2.92
C GLU A 4 -37.97 3.60 1.87
N GLY A 5 -37.81 3.14 0.62
CA GLY A 5 -37.36 3.99 -0.51
C GLY A 5 -35.90 3.84 -0.95
N ILE A 6 -35.09 2.99 -0.30
CA ILE A 6 -33.69 2.74 -0.71
C ILE A 6 -33.64 1.52 -1.66
N SER A 7 -32.98 1.67 -2.81
CA SER A 7 -32.75 0.56 -3.76
C SER A 7 -31.97 -0.58 -3.08
N ARG A 8 -32.35 -1.83 -3.39
CA ARG A 8 -31.69 -3.05 -2.86
C ARG A 8 -30.26 -3.25 -3.38
N GLU A 9 -29.86 -2.50 -4.41
CA GLU A 9 -28.51 -2.53 -4.99
C GLU A 9 -27.51 -1.67 -4.20
N LEU A 10 -27.99 -0.87 -3.25
CA LEU A 10 -27.17 0.03 -2.45
C LEU A 10 -26.84 -0.60 -1.10
N THR A 11 -25.57 -0.55 -0.71
CA THR A 11 -25.11 -0.94 0.63
C THR A 11 -25.15 0.28 1.54
N PRO A 12 -26.03 0.35 2.55
CA PRO A 12 -25.98 1.41 3.55
C PRO A 12 -24.69 1.27 4.37
N ILE A 13 -24.00 2.40 4.59
CA ILE A 13 -22.80 2.46 5.42
C ILE A 13 -23.17 3.17 6.71
N ASP A 14 -23.10 2.46 7.82
CA ASP A 14 -23.37 2.99 9.16
C ASP A 14 -22.08 3.36 9.89
N ARG A 15 -22.20 4.22 10.91
CA ARG A 15 -21.06 4.56 11.78
C ARG A 15 -20.67 3.35 12.61
N VAL A 16 -19.37 3.17 12.76
CA VAL A 16 -18.76 2.14 13.60
C VAL A 16 -18.03 2.82 14.76
N SER A 17 -18.25 2.30 15.96
CA SER A 17 -17.57 2.75 17.18
C SER A 17 -16.40 1.81 17.49
N CYS A 18 -15.19 2.34 17.65
CA CYS A 18 -14.03 1.59 18.12
C CYS A 18 -13.48 2.17 19.42
N VAL A 19 -13.11 1.30 20.35
CA VAL A 19 -12.51 1.67 21.64
C VAL A 19 -11.00 1.51 21.51
N LEU A 20 -10.28 2.60 21.71
CA LEU A 20 -8.83 2.67 21.70
C LEU A 20 -8.34 2.66 23.14
N ASN A 21 -7.74 1.54 23.54
CA ASN A 21 -7.09 1.40 24.83
C ASN A 21 -5.66 1.93 24.72
N TYR A 22 -5.38 3.07 25.35
CA TYR A 22 -4.06 3.69 25.31
C TYR A 22 -3.33 3.50 26.64
N SER A 23 -2.23 2.73 26.61
CA SER A 23 -1.34 2.41 27.75
C SER A 23 -1.90 1.46 28.81
N ASN A 24 -1.02 0.64 29.40
CA ASN A 24 -1.30 -0.16 30.60
C ASN A 24 -1.39 0.69 31.89
N LYS A 25 -1.23 2.02 31.82
CA LYS A 25 -1.09 2.94 32.97
C LYS A 25 -1.98 4.19 32.96
N LEU A 26 -2.84 4.39 31.96
CA LEU A 26 -3.77 5.54 31.92
C LEU A 26 -5.22 5.04 31.97
N GLU A 27 -6.04 5.63 32.83
CA GLU A 27 -7.39 5.16 33.21
C GLU A 27 -8.51 5.54 32.22
N PHE A 28 -8.20 6.18 31.09
CA PHE A 28 -9.24 6.66 30.17
C PHE A 28 -9.30 5.84 28.88
N GLN A 29 -10.52 5.51 28.47
CA GLN A 29 -10.82 4.88 27.19
C GLN A 29 -11.19 5.94 26.17
N VAL A 30 -10.61 5.87 24.97
CA VAL A 30 -10.97 6.76 23.87
C VAL A 30 -11.90 6.02 22.93
N VAL A 31 -13.13 6.50 22.78
CA VAL A 31 -14.08 5.96 21.81
C VAL A 31 -14.07 6.81 20.54
N ARG A 32 -13.91 6.18 19.38
CA ARG A 32 -14.01 6.82 18.07
C ARG A 32 -15.24 6.27 17.35
N GLU A 33 -16.18 7.15 17.01
CA GLU A 33 -17.33 6.83 16.16
C GLU A 33 -17.14 7.45 14.78
N GLN A 34 -17.05 6.62 13.73
CA GLN A 34 -16.83 7.11 12.37
C GLN A 34 -17.37 6.12 11.34
N PHE A 35 -17.75 6.59 10.16
CA PHE A 35 -18.04 5.71 9.03
C PHE A 35 -16.77 4.96 8.61
N PRO A 36 -16.83 3.64 8.34
CA PRO A 36 -15.65 2.83 8.01
C PRO A 36 -15.22 3.02 6.55
N VAL A 37 -15.00 4.27 6.14
CA VAL A 37 -14.61 4.65 4.78
C VAL A 37 -13.42 5.60 4.81
N THR A 38 -12.61 5.54 3.76
CA THR A 38 -11.50 6.46 3.52
C THR A 38 -11.45 6.77 2.03
N CYS A 39 -10.89 7.93 1.66
CA CYS A 39 -10.58 8.20 0.26
C CYS A 39 -9.63 7.11 -0.26
N ALA A 40 -9.93 6.56 -1.44
CA ALA A 40 -9.18 5.46 -2.06
C ALA A 40 -8.40 5.88 -3.30
N GLU A 41 -8.50 7.14 -3.72
CA GLU A 41 -7.81 7.66 -4.91
C GLU A 41 -6.29 7.80 -4.67
N ALA A 42 -5.92 8.30 -3.49
CA ALA A 42 -4.54 8.36 -3.03
C ALA A 42 -4.33 7.35 -1.90
N ILE A 43 -3.44 6.38 -2.12
CA ILE A 43 -3.11 5.35 -1.15
C ILE A 43 -1.61 5.31 -0.88
N THR A 44 -1.24 4.79 0.28
CA THR A 44 0.18 4.59 0.59
C THR A 44 0.75 3.40 -0.18
N ILE A 45 2.06 3.44 -0.45
CA ILE A 45 2.80 2.35 -1.11
C ILE A 45 2.60 1.01 -0.38
N HIS A 46 2.55 1.03 0.95
CA HIS A 46 2.29 -0.18 1.74
C HIS A 46 0.90 -0.76 1.51
N LYS A 47 -0.12 0.10 1.38
CA LYS A 47 -1.49 -0.35 1.10
C LYS A 47 -1.64 -0.84 -0.34
N SER A 48 -0.85 -0.33 -1.28
CA SER A 48 -0.91 -0.76 -2.69
C SER A 48 -0.24 -2.12 -2.96
N GLN A 49 0.53 -2.66 -2.02
CA GLN A 49 1.23 -3.94 -2.19
C GLN A 49 0.27 -5.09 -2.51
N GLY A 50 0.58 -5.84 -3.57
CA GLY A 50 -0.26 -6.94 -4.06
C GLY A 50 -1.37 -6.51 -5.03
N GLN A 51 -1.62 -5.21 -5.18
CA GLN A 51 -2.65 -4.68 -6.09
C GLN A 51 -2.06 -4.32 -7.46
N THR A 52 -2.93 -4.22 -8.46
CA THR A 52 -2.60 -3.85 -9.84
C THR A 52 -3.52 -2.72 -10.28
N TYR A 53 -2.95 -1.70 -10.92
CA TYR A 53 -3.69 -0.55 -11.45
C TYR A 53 -3.33 -0.32 -12.91
N ASP A 54 -4.29 0.21 -13.67
CA ASP A 54 -4.07 0.59 -15.06
C ASP A 54 -3.20 1.85 -15.18
N GLN A 55 -3.37 2.79 -14.23
CA GLN A 55 -2.64 4.05 -14.18
C GLN A 55 -2.25 4.37 -12.74
N VAL A 56 -1.03 4.87 -12.53
CA VAL A 56 -0.52 5.27 -11.23
C VAL A 56 0.27 6.56 -11.37
N ALA A 57 -0.05 7.54 -10.52
CA ALA A 57 0.76 8.72 -10.32
C ALA A 57 1.55 8.60 -9.00
N ILE A 58 2.87 8.75 -9.07
CA ILE A 58 3.77 8.71 -7.90
C ILE A 58 4.38 10.08 -7.71
N ASP A 59 4.12 10.70 -6.56
CA ASP A 59 4.69 11.98 -6.18
C ASP A 59 5.97 11.81 -5.33
N PHE A 60 7.11 12.16 -5.93
CA PHE A 60 8.41 12.11 -5.27
C PHE A 60 8.76 13.39 -4.49
N ASN A 61 8.01 14.48 -4.64
CA ASN A 61 8.25 15.69 -3.85
C ASN A 61 7.92 15.48 -2.37
N THR A 62 6.84 14.74 -2.12
CA THR A 62 6.36 14.40 -0.77
C THR A 62 7.02 13.14 -0.21
N CYS A 63 7.40 12.18 -1.08
CA CYS A 63 8.02 10.93 -0.67
C CYS A 63 9.52 11.06 -0.37
N LYS A 64 9.87 11.57 0.81
CA LYS A 64 11.25 11.55 1.33
C LYS A 64 11.58 10.18 1.94
N GLY A 65 12.80 9.68 1.68
CA GLY A 65 13.33 8.48 2.35
C GLY A 65 12.79 7.14 1.83
N LEU A 66 12.30 7.08 0.58
CA LEU A 66 11.87 5.81 -0.01
C LEU A 66 13.00 4.79 -0.06
N THR A 67 12.75 3.62 0.52
CA THR A 67 13.66 2.47 0.42
C THR A 67 13.52 1.81 -0.94
N ARG A 68 14.54 1.04 -1.36
CA ARG A 68 14.50 0.27 -2.63
C ARG A 68 13.26 -0.63 -2.72
N PRO A 69 12.87 -1.40 -1.69
CA PRO A 69 11.66 -2.23 -1.74
C PRO A 69 10.39 -1.40 -1.90
N MET A 70 10.25 -0.26 -1.21
CA MET A 70 9.08 0.61 -1.36
C MET A 70 8.97 1.17 -2.77
N LEU A 71 10.08 1.59 -3.35
CA LEU A 71 10.09 2.06 -4.74
C LEU A 71 9.71 0.95 -5.72
N TYR A 72 10.27 -0.26 -5.53
CA TYR A 72 9.90 -1.41 -6.35
C TYR A 72 8.40 -1.70 -6.25
N VAL A 73 7.84 -1.71 -5.03
CA VAL A 73 6.39 -1.92 -4.84
C VAL A 73 5.61 -0.84 -5.59
N ALA A 74 5.94 0.44 -5.41
CA ALA A 74 5.23 1.54 -6.05
C ALA A 74 5.25 1.45 -7.59
N LEU A 75 6.42 1.23 -8.19
CA LEU A 75 6.59 1.16 -9.64
C LEU A 75 6.00 -0.12 -10.25
N SER A 76 6.00 -1.23 -9.52
CA SER A 76 5.46 -2.51 -10.00
C SER A 76 3.94 -2.63 -9.95
N ARG A 77 3.23 -1.60 -9.46
CA ARG A 77 1.75 -1.65 -9.40
C ARG A 77 1.09 -1.43 -10.76
N VAL A 78 1.80 -0.86 -11.72
CA VAL A 78 1.30 -0.60 -13.08
C VAL A 78 1.77 -1.69 -14.05
N THR A 79 0.91 -2.08 -14.98
CA THR A 79 1.19 -3.14 -15.96
C THR A 79 1.90 -2.64 -17.21
N LYS A 80 1.72 -1.36 -17.56
CA LYS A 80 2.30 -0.72 -18.75
C LYS A 80 2.99 0.58 -18.38
N LEU A 81 4.14 0.85 -19.00
CA LEU A 81 4.89 2.09 -18.78
C LEU A 81 4.07 3.34 -19.14
N SER A 82 3.16 3.26 -20.12
CA SER A 82 2.26 4.36 -20.51
C SER A 82 1.29 4.79 -19.41
N GLY A 83 1.03 3.93 -18.42
CA GLY A 83 0.20 4.24 -17.25
C GLY A 83 0.98 4.78 -16.06
N LEU A 84 2.30 4.94 -16.17
CA LEU A 84 3.14 5.42 -15.08
C LEU A 84 3.38 6.93 -15.20
N PHE A 85 2.96 7.67 -14.18
CA PHE A 85 3.20 9.10 -14.08
C PHE A 85 4.08 9.41 -12.87
N ILE A 86 5.18 10.13 -13.10
CA ILE A 86 6.13 10.52 -12.06
C ILE A 86 6.04 12.03 -11.89
N ILE A 87 5.72 12.46 -10.67
CA ILE A 87 5.66 13.88 -10.29
C ILE A 87 6.92 14.20 -9.46
N GLY A 88 7.60 15.28 -9.83
CA GLY A 88 8.83 15.72 -9.15
C GLY A 88 10.11 15.07 -9.68
N LYS A 89 11.21 15.26 -8.95
CA LYS A 89 12.54 14.78 -9.36
C LYS A 89 12.81 13.39 -8.81
N PHE A 90 12.90 12.40 -9.70
CA PHE A 90 13.40 11.07 -9.34
C PHE A 90 14.93 11.12 -9.18
N LEU A 91 15.41 10.88 -7.95
CA LEU A 91 16.85 10.92 -7.63
C LEU A 91 17.56 9.57 -7.78
N GLY A 92 16.84 8.52 -8.16
CA GLY A 92 17.37 7.16 -8.17
C GLY A 92 17.61 6.62 -6.76
N VAL A 93 17.49 5.31 -6.60
CA VAL A 93 17.96 4.62 -5.39
C VAL A 93 19.30 3.98 -5.68
N LYS A 94 20.16 3.96 -4.66
CA LYS A 94 21.46 3.29 -4.73
C LYS A 94 21.27 1.82 -5.14
N ALA A 95 22.23 1.30 -5.89
CA ALA A 95 22.30 -0.12 -6.18
C ALA A 95 22.33 -0.92 -4.86
N PRO A 96 21.79 -2.14 -4.86
CA PRO A 96 21.96 -3.06 -3.74
C PRO A 96 23.45 -3.30 -3.50
N LYS A 97 23.81 -3.56 -2.25
CA LYS A 97 25.17 -3.96 -1.89
C LYS A 97 25.40 -5.40 -2.32
N GLU A 98 26.66 -5.78 -2.53
CA GLU A 98 27.04 -7.15 -2.91
C GLU A 98 26.56 -8.20 -1.88
N ASN A 99 26.64 -7.89 -0.59
CA ASN A 99 26.16 -8.75 0.51
C ASN A 99 24.68 -8.51 0.89
N ASP A 100 23.84 -8.07 -0.05
CA ASP A 100 22.39 -7.91 0.21
C ASP A 100 21.73 -9.29 0.35
N PRO A 101 21.06 -9.59 1.49
CA PRO A 101 20.47 -10.91 1.72
C PRO A 101 19.44 -11.31 0.67
N VAL A 102 18.75 -10.32 0.06
CA VAL A 102 17.78 -10.59 -1.02
C VAL A 102 18.49 -11.06 -2.28
N ILE A 103 19.65 -10.49 -2.61
CA ILE A 103 20.42 -10.91 -3.80
C ILE A 103 20.98 -12.31 -3.60
N LEU A 104 21.63 -12.55 -2.45
CA LEU A 104 22.20 -13.85 -2.14
C LEU A 104 21.13 -14.96 -2.20
N GLU A 105 19.94 -14.69 -1.66
CA GLU A 105 18.83 -15.63 -1.72
C GLU A 105 18.29 -15.81 -3.14
N MET A 106 18.16 -14.75 -3.92
CA MET A 106 17.76 -14.83 -5.33
C MET A 106 18.75 -15.64 -6.17
N GLU A 107 20.05 -15.50 -5.92
CA GLU A 107 21.09 -16.29 -6.57
C GLU A 107 21.06 -17.76 -6.17
N ARG A 108 20.86 -18.05 -4.88
CA ARG A 108 20.68 -19.42 -4.37
C ARG A 108 19.49 -20.10 -5.05
N LEU A 109 18.34 -19.42 -5.08
CA LEU A 109 17.11 -19.93 -5.70
C LEU A 109 17.28 -20.20 -7.20
N ARG A 110 18.02 -19.36 -7.93
CA ARG A 110 18.30 -19.56 -9.36
C ARG A 110 19.20 -20.78 -9.64
N LYS A 111 20.08 -21.14 -8.70
CA LYS A 111 21.00 -22.29 -8.83
C LYS A 111 20.34 -23.60 -8.41
N GLU A 112 19.64 -23.59 -7.27
CA GLU A 112 19.18 -24.81 -6.60
C GLU A 112 17.78 -25.24 -7.02
N LYS A 113 16.92 -24.31 -7.47
CA LYS A 113 15.59 -24.68 -7.94
C LYS A 113 15.60 -24.90 -9.44
N GLN A 114 15.39 -26.15 -9.86
CA GLN A 114 14.90 -26.41 -11.21
C GLN A 114 13.44 -25.98 -11.29
N LEU A 115 13.10 -25.28 -12.37
CA LEU A 115 11.71 -25.05 -12.75
C LEU A 115 11.19 -26.38 -13.30
N ASP A 116 10.30 -27.03 -12.57
CA ASP A 116 9.47 -28.11 -13.11
C ASP A 116 8.54 -27.47 -14.15
N LEU A 117 9.01 -27.37 -15.41
CA LEU A 117 8.27 -26.82 -16.55
C LEU A 117 7.64 -27.94 -17.37
#